data_AF-G3W7J5-F1
#
_entry.id   AF-G3W7J5-F1
#
_cell.length_a   1.000
_cell.length_b   1.000
_cell.length_c   1.000
_cell.angle_alpha   90.00
_cell.angle_beta   90.00
_cell.angle_gamma   90.00
#
_symmetry.space_group_name_H-M   'P 1'
#
loop_
_entity.id
_entity.type
_entity.pdbx_description
1 polymer ?
#
loop_
_entity_poly.entity_id
_entity_poly.type
_entity_poly.pdbx_seq_one_letter_code
_entity_poly.pdbx_strand_id
1 'polypeptide(L)'
;MPPLQIKDYSWQQTESAVYLSLPLRGVRPGNADIFCTENYLKVNYPPFLFEAFLYAPIDDINSKAKIGNDAIVFTLFKKEIGMWEALSLASVDKEMMQRIREKSVLQAQAKAKELTEAKAVTKREDERYALKIMMEIEENERKKIEDLKENERQKATKELEAWKEQQKNAAVEEEKIEKELKMCQQKKQIEKEIKKSQDKKTTNHIKSMKSKNFTKGKNAKIIFSEKLKDDYVPAPRSTGNIKIQFTPRVFPTALRESQVAEEEEWLHKQAEARRIMNEDIPELHDLKEEEKNPEWLKDKGKPWNYLYHMLQTMQMQE
;
A
#
# COMPACT_ATOMS: atom_id res chain seq x y z
N MET A 1 -54.08 -28.86 -14.23
CA MET A 1 -54.91 -28.48 -15.39
C MET A 1 -53.98 -27.98 -16.49
N PRO A 2 -54.25 -28.27 -17.77
CA PRO A 2 -53.49 -27.69 -18.87
C PRO A 2 -53.68 -26.16 -18.92
N PRO A 3 -52.65 -25.38 -19.33
CA PRO A 3 -52.75 -23.93 -19.41
C PRO A 3 -53.69 -23.49 -20.54
N LEU A 4 -54.39 -22.39 -20.33
CA LEU A 4 -55.33 -21.80 -21.28
C LEU A 4 -54.57 -20.91 -22.27
N GLN A 5 -54.62 -21.24 -23.56
CA GLN A 5 -53.99 -20.44 -24.59
C GLN A 5 -54.75 -19.13 -24.83
N ILE A 6 -54.04 -18.01 -24.74
CA ILE A 6 -54.58 -16.67 -25.06
C ILE A 6 -54.53 -16.46 -26.56
N LYS A 7 -55.65 -16.03 -27.15
CA LYS A 7 -55.76 -15.67 -28.57
C LYS A 7 -56.17 -14.21 -28.78
N ASP A 8 -56.72 -13.59 -27.75
CA ASP A 8 -57.07 -12.19 -27.68
C ASP A 8 -55.83 -11.36 -27.35
N TYR A 9 -55.05 -11.05 -28.38
CA TYR A 9 -53.96 -10.10 -28.30
C TYR A 9 -54.13 -9.04 -29.39
N SER A 10 -53.66 -7.83 -29.11
CA SER A 10 -53.55 -6.79 -30.12
C SER A 10 -52.08 -6.49 -30.35
N TRP A 11 -51.70 -6.33 -31.62
CA TRP A 11 -50.35 -5.96 -31.96
C TRP A 11 -50.36 -4.88 -33.03
N GLN A 12 -49.34 -4.04 -32.98
CA GLN A 12 -49.08 -2.95 -33.91
C GLN A 12 -47.60 -2.98 -34.23
N GLN A 13 -47.20 -2.35 -35.33
CA GLN A 13 -45.79 -2.30 -35.70
C GLN A 13 -45.45 -0.99 -36.38
N THR A 14 -44.18 -0.66 -36.27
CA THR A 14 -43.47 0.29 -37.11
C THR A 14 -42.44 -0.47 -37.93
N GLU A 15 -41.69 0.23 -38.79
CA GLU A 15 -40.61 -0.39 -39.57
C GLU A 15 -39.52 -1.00 -38.66
N SER A 16 -39.30 -0.42 -37.48
CA SER A 16 -38.22 -0.79 -36.56
C SER A 16 -38.67 -1.53 -35.30
N ALA A 17 -39.95 -1.50 -34.94
CA ALA A 17 -40.44 -2.07 -33.69
C ALA A 17 -41.82 -2.73 -33.83
N VAL A 18 -42.11 -3.64 -32.90
CA VAL A 18 -43.40 -4.31 -32.74
C VAL A 18 -43.92 -4.03 -31.33
N TYR A 19 -45.16 -3.57 -31.25
CA TYR A 19 -45.88 -3.35 -30.02
C TYR A 19 -46.92 -4.45 -29.86
N LEU A 20 -46.83 -5.22 -28.78
CA LEU A 20 -47.77 -6.31 -28.50
C LEU A 20 -48.43 -6.06 -27.14
N SER A 21 -49.75 -6.17 -27.09
CA SER A 21 -50.55 -5.99 -25.88
C SER A 21 -51.33 -7.26 -25.57
N LEU A 22 -51.07 -7.84 -24.38
CA LEU A 22 -51.73 -9.03 -23.86
C LEU A 22 -52.58 -8.67 -22.63
N PRO A 23 -53.87 -9.02 -22.57
CA PRO A 23 -54.70 -8.77 -21.39
C PRO A 23 -54.39 -9.74 -20.24
N LEU A 24 -54.18 -9.22 -19.02
CA LEU A 24 -53.85 -10.00 -17.82
C LEU A 24 -55.07 -10.67 -17.15
N ARG A 25 -56.30 -10.25 -17.51
CA ARG A 25 -57.56 -10.84 -17.01
C ARG A 25 -57.60 -11.02 -15.48
N GLY A 26 -57.11 -10.03 -14.74
CA GLY A 26 -57.11 -10.02 -13.27
C GLY A 26 -55.96 -10.80 -12.60
N VAL A 27 -54.98 -11.30 -13.36
CA VAL A 27 -53.77 -11.92 -12.78
C VAL A 27 -52.83 -10.86 -12.21
N ARG A 28 -52.30 -11.12 -11.01
CA ARG A 28 -51.35 -10.22 -10.35
C ARG A 28 -50.05 -10.11 -11.16
N PRO A 29 -49.48 -8.90 -11.34
CA PRO A 29 -48.24 -8.70 -12.09
C PRO A 29 -47.08 -9.61 -11.66
N GLY A 30 -46.92 -9.85 -10.34
CA GLY A 30 -45.85 -10.70 -9.80
C GLY A 30 -45.95 -12.19 -10.13
N ASN A 31 -47.08 -12.66 -10.67
CA ASN A 31 -47.26 -14.04 -11.08
C ASN A 31 -47.07 -14.26 -12.59
N ALA A 32 -46.76 -13.20 -13.34
CA ALA A 32 -46.49 -13.27 -14.76
C ALA A 32 -44.99 -13.50 -15.00
N ASP A 33 -44.67 -14.58 -15.70
CA ASP A 33 -43.33 -14.95 -16.16
C ASP A 33 -43.22 -14.68 -17.68
N ILE A 34 -42.15 -14.00 -18.08
CA ILE A 34 -41.90 -13.58 -19.45
C ILE A 34 -40.56 -14.15 -19.90
N PHE A 35 -40.61 -15.02 -20.90
CA PHE A 35 -39.44 -15.55 -21.57
C PHE A 35 -39.40 -15.03 -23.01
N CYS A 36 -38.39 -14.23 -23.31
CA CYS A 36 -38.21 -13.58 -24.61
C CYS A 36 -36.82 -13.89 -25.16
N THR A 37 -36.75 -14.35 -26.40
CA THR A 37 -35.51 -14.53 -27.17
C THR A 37 -35.71 -13.92 -28.56
N GLU A 38 -34.71 -14.07 -29.43
CA GLU A 38 -34.72 -13.48 -30.77
C GLU A 38 -35.91 -13.90 -31.64
N ASN A 39 -36.36 -15.15 -31.54
CA ASN A 39 -37.40 -15.69 -32.42
C ASN A 39 -38.58 -16.28 -31.64
N TYR A 40 -38.60 -16.16 -30.32
CA TYR A 40 -39.57 -16.83 -29.47
C TYR A 40 -39.97 -15.96 -28.28
N LEU A 41 -41.27 -15.80 -28.10
CA LEU A 41 -41.87 -15.10 -26.97
C LEU A 41 -42.86 -16.04 -26.28
N LYS A 42 -42.66 -16.24 -24.99
CA LYS A 42 -43.54 -17.01 -24.12
C LYS A 42 -43.88 -16.18 -22.90
N VAL A 43 -45.16 -16.10 -22.59
CA VAL A 43 -45.68 -15.36 -21.45
C VAL A 43 -46.60 -16.27 -20.67
N ASN A 44 -46.25 -16.56 -19.43
CA ASN A 44 -46.95 -17.48 -18.55
C ASN A 44 -47.51 -16.72 -17.36
N TYR A 45 -48.84 -16.64 -17.25
CA TYR A 45 -49.53 -16.03 -16.11
C TYR A 45 -50.71 -16.93 -15.73
N PRO A 46 -50.47 -17.95 -14.89
CA PRO A 46 -51.42 -19.03 -14.64
C PRO A 46 -52.83 -18.53 -14.28
N PRO A 47 -53.90 -19.11 -14.87
CA PRO A 47 -53.90 -20.32 -15.70
C PRO A 47 -53.56 -20.10 -17.18
N PHE A 48 -53.17 -18.90 -17.60
CA PHE A 48 -53.01 -18.56 -19.01
C PHE A 48 -51.57 -18.67 -19.52
N LEU A 49 -51.42 -19.03 -20.80
CA LEU A 49 -50.15 -19.11 -21.50
C LEU A 49 -50.29 -18.50 -22.90
N PHE A 50 -49.40 -17.58 -23.22
CA PHE A 50 -49.23 -17.05 -24.57
C PHE A 50 -47.88 -17.51 -25.11
N GLU A 51 -47.88 -17.96 -26.36
CA GLU A 51 -46.69 -18.43 -27.06
C GLU A 51 -46.72 -17.91 -28.50
N ALA A 52 -45.66 -17.22 -28.91
CA ALA A 52 -45.50 -16.68 -30.25
C ALA A 52 -44.11 -17.01 -30.81
N PHE A 53 -44.09 -17.60 -32.00
CA PHE A 53 -42.89 -17.82 -32.81
C PHE A 53 -42.73 -16.65 -33.76
N LEU A 54 -41.89 -15.68 -33.40
CA LEU A 54 -41.81 -14.38 -34.06
C LEU A 54 -41.44 -14.53 -35.55
N TYR A 55 -42.04 -13.69 -36.40
CA TYR A 55 -41.81 -13.69 -37.85
C TYR A 55 -40.33 -13.53 -38.23
N ALA A 56 -39.64 -12.59 -37.58
CA ALA A 56 -38.23 -12.31 -37.80
C ALA A 56 -37.50 -12.08 -36.46
N PRO A 57 -36.15 -12.17 -36.45
CA PRO A 57 -35.36 -11.96 -35.24
C PRO A 57 -35.54 -10.56 -34.64
N ILE A 58 -35.72 -10.51 -33.32
CA ILE A 58 -35.75 -9.29 -32.52
C ILE A 58 -34.48 -9.13 -31.70
N ASP A 59 -34.21 -7.90 -31.28
CA ASP A 59 -33.17 -7.57 -30.33
C ASP A 59 -33.69 -7.78 -28.90
N ASP A 60 -33.31 -8.89 -28.30
CA ASP A 60 -33.74 -9.28 -26.95
C ASP A 60 -33.20 -8.38 -25.84
N ILE A 61 -32.11 -7.64 -26.09
CA ILE A 61 -31.45 -6.78 -25.10
C ILE A 61 -32.17 -5.44 -24.99
N ASN A 62 -32.49 -4.83 -26.14
CA ASN A 62 -33.13 -3.51 -26.18
C ASN A 62 -34.66 -3.56 -26.03
N SER A 63 -35.26 -4.73 -26.28
CA SER A 63 -36.70 -4.94 -26.14
C SER A 63 -37.16 -4.82 -24.69
N LYS A 64 -38.36 -4.27 -24.49
CA LYS A 64 -38.91 -3.97 -23.16
C LYS A 64 -40.29 -4.59 -22.99
N ALA A 65 -40.58 -5.05 -21.78
CA ALA A 65 -41.90 -5.50 -21.38
C ALA A 65 -42.36 -4.68 -20.17
N LYS A 66 -43.60 -4.18 -20.21
CA LYS A 66 -44.24 -3.44 -19.13
C LYS A 66 -45.50 -4.18 -18.71
N ILE A 67 -45.59 -4.53 -17.43
CA ILE A 67 -46.75 -5.19 -16.83
C ILE A 67 -47.50 -4.14 -16.01
N GLY A 68 -48.73 -3.79 -16.40
CA GLY A 68 -49.52 -2.77 -15.69
C GLY A 68 -50.85 -2.47 -16.38
N ASN A 69 -51.77 -1.81 -15.66
CA ASN A 69 -53.09 -1.45 -16.18
C ASN A 69 -53.86 -2.65 -16.79
N ASP A 70 -53.87 -3.79 -16.10
CA ASP A 70 -54.51 -5.05 -16.54
C ASP A 70 -54.01 -5.60 -17.89
N ALA A 71 -52.85 -5.15 -18.38
CA ALA A 71 -52.23 -5.63 -19.60
C ALA A 71 -50.71 -5.78 -19.49
N ILE A 72 -50.13 -6.63 -20.35
CA ILE A 72 -48.69 -6.70 -20.60
C ILE A 72 -48.45 -6.05 -21.96
N VAL A 73 -47.68 -4.95 -21.96
CA VAL A 73 -47.32 -4.21 -23.16
C VAL A 73 -45.84 -4.47 -23.46
N PHE A 74 -45.58 -5.07 -24.61
CA PHE A 74 -44.25 -5.31 -25.14
C PHE A 74 -43.88 -4.22 -26.15
N THR A 75 -42.61 -3.84 -26.14
CA THR A 75 -41.95 -3.04 -27.16
C THR A 75 -40.75 -3.85 -27.64
N LEU A 76 -40.95 -4.58 -28.72
CA LEU A 76 -39.94 -5.47 -29.30
C LEU A 76 -39.24 -4.74 -30.45
N PHE A 77 -37.91 -4.62 -30.40
CA PHE A 77 -37.15 -3.98 -31.48
C PHE A 77 -36.72 -5.03 -32.50
N LYS A 78 -36.99 -4.77 -33.79
CA LYS A 78 -36.61 -5.68 -34.88
C LYS A 78 -35.10 -5.56 -35.13
N LYS A 79 -34.41 -6.68 -35.38
CA LYS A 79 -33.00 -6.63 -35.83
C LYS A 79 -32.91 -6.13 -37.28
N GLU A 80 -33.87 -6.52 -38.10
CA GLU A 80 -33.97 -6.11 -39.49
C GLU A 80 -35.17 -5.17 -39.64
N ILE A 81 -34.92 -3.98 -40.21
CA ILE A 81 -35.95 -2.99 -40.48
C ILE A 81 -36.85 -3.54 -41.60
N GLY A 82 -38.15 -3.62 -41.34
CA GLY A 82 -39.11 -4.16 -42.30
C GLY A 82 -40.49 -4.41 -41.70
N MET A 83 -41.53 -4.31 -42.51
CA MET A 83 -42.90 -4.62 -42.07
C MET A 83 -43.12 -6.12 -42.04
N TRP A 84 -43.71 -6.61 -40.95
CA TRP A 84 -44.06 -8.02 -40.77
C TRP A 84 -45.47 -8.27 -41.29
N GLU A 85 -45.67 -9.29 -42.11
CA GLU A 85 -47.02 -9.65 -42.57
C GLU A 85 -47.88 -10.26 -41.46
N ALA A 86 -47.23 -10.93 -40.50
CA ALA A 86 -47.83 -11.49 -39.30
C ALA A 86 -46.89 -11.37 -38.11
N LEU A 87 -47.44 -11.37 -36.88
CA LEU A 87 -46.63 -11.41 -35.66
C LEU A 87 -45.84 -12.72 -35.55
N SER A 88 -46.45 -13.83 -35.94
CA SER A 88 -45.88 -15.16 -35.87
C SER A 88 -45.81 -15.84 -37.24
N LEU A 89 -44.89 -16.79 -37.42
CA LEU A 89 -44.86 -17.63 -38.62
C LEU A 89 -46.20 -18.39 -38.77
N ALA A 90 -46.85 -18.22 -39.92
CA ALA A 90 -48.21 -18.72 -40.17
C ALA A 90 -48.32 -20.26 -40.29
N SER A 91 -47.20 -20.97 -40.55
CA SER A 91 -47.19 -22.41 -40.84
C SER A 91 -45.94 -23.10 -40.27
N VAL A 92 -45.84 -23.17 -38.94
CA VAL A 92 -44.72 -23.87 -38.28
C VAL A 92 -45.12 -25.30 -37.97
N ASP A 93 -44.43 -26.27 -38.55
CA ASP A 93 -44.61 -27.68 -38.20
C ASP A 93 -44.26 -27.94 -36.73
N LYS A 94 -44.87 -28.97 -36.14
CA LYS A 94 -44.63 -29.36 -34.74
C LYS A 94 -43.14 -29.55 -34.41
N GLU A 95 -42.39 -30.15 -35.32
CA GLU A 95 -40.94 -30.31 -35.17
C GLU A 95 -40.20 -28.98 -35.19
N MET A 96 -40.59 -28.06 -36.08
CA MET A 96 -39.95 -26.75 -36.17
C MET A 96 -40.25 -25.91 -34.93
N MET A 97 -41.48 -25.94 -34.41
CA MET A 97 -41.82 -25.33 -33.12
C MET A 97 -40.94 -25.87 -31.99
N GLN A 98 -40.74 -27.19 -31.96
CA GLN A 98 -39.88 -27.83 -30.96
C GLN A 98 -38.42 -27.38 -31.09
N ARG A 99 -37.87 -27.36 -32.32
CA ARG A 99 -36.51 -26.87 -32.59
C ARG A 99 -36.33 -25.40 -32.17
N ILE A 100 -37.31 -24.54 -32.43
CA ILE A 100 -37.24 -23.12 -32.02
C ILE A 100 -37.26 -23.00 -30.50
N ARG A 101 -38.11 -23.77 -29.80
CA ARG A 101 -38.15 -23.81 -28.33
C ARG A 101 -36.81 -24.24 -27.75
N GLU A 102 -36.28 -25.38 -28.19
CA GLU A 102 -35.01 -25.94 -27.73
C GLU A 102 -33.85 -24.98 -27.99
N LYS A 103 -33.77 -24.44 -29.22
CA LYS A 103 -32.76 -23.43 -29.59
C LYS A 103 -32.85 -22.18 -28.71
N SER A 104 -34.05 -21.69 -28.45
CA SER A 104 -34.27 -20.50 -27.62
C SER A 104 -33.83 -20.72 -26.18
N VAL A 105 -34.16 -21.88 -25.61
CA VAL A 105 -33.73 -22.25 -24.25
C VAL A 105 -32.21 -22.37 -24.18
N LEU A 106 -31.58 -23.05 -25.15
CA LEU A 106 -30.12 -23.20 -25.20
C LEU A 106 -29.41 -21.85 -25.34
N GLN A 107 -29.92 -20.96 -26.20
CA GLN A 107 -29.37 -19.61 -26.37
C GLN A 107 -29.48 -18.79 -25.08
N ALA A 108 -30.64 -18.81 -24.42
CA ALA A 108 -30.84 -18.10 -23.16
C ALA A 108 -29.91 -18.63 -22.06
N GLN A 109 -29.75 -19.95 -21.95
CA GLN A 109 -28.82 -20.57 -21.00
C GLN A 109 -27.36 -20.21 -21.29
N ALA A 110 -26.95 -20.23 -22.56
CA ALA A 110 -25.60 -19.86 -22.97
C ALA A 110 -25.30 -18.37 -22.64
N LYS A 111 -26.21 -17.45 -22.99
CA LYS A 111 -26.10 -16.02 -22.65
C LYS A 111 -26.05 -15.82 -21.13
N ALA A 112 -26.89 -16.51 -20.37
CA ALA A 112 -26.87 -16.42 -18.90
C ALA A 112 -25.53 -16.90 -18.32
N LYS A 113 -24.98 -18.00 -18.84
CA LYS A 113 -23.66 -18.52 -18.44
C LYS A 113 -22.55 -17.52 -18.77
N GLU A 114 -22.54 -16.99 -19.99
CA GLU A 114 -21.57 -15.97 -20.42
C GLU A 114 -21.63 -14.72 -19.53
N LEU A 115 -22.83 -14.23 -19.19
CA LEU A 115 -22.99 -13.09 -18.27
C LEU A 115 -22.45 -13.40 -16.87
N THR A 116 -22.68 -14.61 -16.35
CA THR A 116 -22.13 -15.00 -15.04
C THR A 116 -20.61 -15.12 -15.07
N GLU A 117 -20.06 -15.66 -16.16
CA GLU A 117 -18.61 -15.80 -16.34
C GLU A 117 -17.96 -14.43 -16.52
N ALA A 118 -18.54 -13.53 -17.32
CA ALA A 118 -18.07 -12.17 -17.49
C ALA A 118 -18.06 -11.39 -16.16
N LYS A 119 -19.13 -11.48 -15.37
CA LYS A 119 -19.18 -10.89 -14.02
C LYS A 119 -18.09 -11.44 -13.11
N ALA A 120 -17.86 -12.76 -13.14
CA ALA A 120 -16.80 -13.38 -12.35
C ALA A 120 -15.40 -12.95 -12.80
N VAL A 121 -15.19 -12.73 -14.10
CA VAL A 121 -13.93 -12.19 -14.63
C VAL A 121 -13.73 -10.75 -14.16
N THR A 122 -14.71 -9.88 -14.33
CA THR A 122 -14.64 -8.48 -13.86
C THR A 122 -14.35 -8.41 -12.36
N LYS A 123 -15.05 -9.22 -11.54
CA LYS A 123 -14.79 -9.29 -10.09
C LYS A 123 -13.34 -9.67 -9.78
N ARG A 124 -12.78 -10.68 -10.45
CA ARG A 124 -11.37 -11.09 -10.26
C ARG A 124 -10.39 -10.03 -10.71
N GLU A 125 -10.68 -9.33 -11.80
CA GLU A 125 -9.84 -8.24 -12.30
C GLU A 125 -9.81 -7.08 -11.31
N ASP A 126 -10.97 -6.70 -10.78
CA ASP A 126 -11.11 -5.68 -9.75
C ASP A 126 -10.38 -6.05 -8.46
N GLU A 127 -10.52 -7.29 -7.98
CA GLU A 127 -9.78 -7.82 -6.82
C GLU A 127 -8.27 -7.76 -7.04
N ARG A 128 -7.79 -8.17 -8.22
CA ARG A 128 -6.37 -8.12 -8.58
C ARG A 128 -5.85 -6.69 -8.64
N TYR A 129 -6.64 -5.76 -9.19
CA TYR A 129 -6.29 -4.36 -9.24
C TYR A 129 -6.17 -3.77 -7.83
N ALA A 130 -7.16 -4.01 -6.98
CA ALA A 130 -7.15 -3.54 -5.59
C ALA A 130 -5.92 -4.06 -4.82
N LEU A 131 -5.59 -5.34 -4.94
CA LEU A 131 -4.39 -5.92 -4.33
C LEU A 131 -3.10 -5.25 -4.84
N LYS A 132 -3.01 -4.99 -6.14
CA LYS A 132 -1.84 -4.34 -6.74
C LYS A 132 -1.63 -2.93 -6.17
N ILE A 133 -2.69 -2.13 -6.08
CA ILE A 133 -2.64 -0.78 -5.51
C ILE A 133 -2.24 -0.83 -4.03
N MET A 134 -2.78 -1.77 -3.27
CA MET A 134 -2.40 -1.94 -1.86
C MET A 134 -0.92 -2.28 -1.69
N MET A 135 -0.38 -3.17 -2.53
CA MET A 135 1.06 -3.48 -2.54
C MET A 135 1.92 -2.26 -2.87
N GLU A 136 1.50 -1.44 -3.84
CA GLU A 136 2.22 -0.22 -4.23
C GLU A 136 2.26 0.82 -3.10
N ILE A 137 1.15 0.98 -2.37
CA ILE A 137 1.09 1.85 -1.19
C ILE A 137 2.05 1.34 -0.11
N GLU A 138 2.00 0.05 0.22
CA GLU A 138 2.86 -0.55 1.24
C GLU A 138 4.34 -0.45 0.87
N GLU A 139 4.70 -0.72 -0.39
CA GLU A 139 6.08 -0.61 -0.87
C GLU A 139 6.60 0.83 -0.74
N ASN A 140 5.77 1.82 -1.08
CA ASN A 140 6.12 3.23 -0.95
C ASN A 140 6.32 3.63 0.53
N GLU A 141 5.51 3.10 1.45
CA GLU A 141 5.68 3.31 2.88
C GLU A 141 6.96 2.67 3.42
N ARG A 142 7.26 1.43 3.00
CA ARG A 142 8.51 0.75 3.36
C ARG A 142 9.73 1.52 2.89
N LYS A 143 9.74 1.98 1.63
CA LYS A 143 10.82 2.80 1.07
C LYS A 143 11.04 4.09 1.87
N LYS A 144 9.96 4.81 2.23
CA LYS A 144 10.05 6.01 3.07
C LYS A 144 10.70 5.73 4.43
N ILE A 145 10.34 4.62 5.08
CA ILE A 145 10.90 4.24 6.37
C ILE A 145 12.39 3.89 6.23
N GLU A 146 12.76 3.16 5.17
CA GLU A 146 14.14 2.82 4.87
C GLU A 146 14.99 4.06 4.61
N ASP A 147 14.50 4.99 3.79
CA ASP A 147 15.16 6.26 3.51
C ASP A 147 15.37 7.08 4.78
N LEU A 148 14.38 7.11 5.68
CA LEU A 148 14.51 7.77 6.98
C LEU A 148 15.57 7.12 7.86
N LYS A 149 15.58 5.79 7.96
CA LYS A 149 16.59 5.04 8.75
C LYS A 149 17.99 5.27 8.20
N GLU A 150 18.15 5.22 6.89
CA GLU A 150 19.43 5.45 6.21
C GLU A 150 19.91 6.88 6.40
N ASN A 151 19.02 7.87 6.32
CA ASN A 151 19.36 9.27 6.59
C ASN A 151 19.84 9.48 8.03
N GLU A 152 19.17 8.91 9.03
CA GLU A 152 19.61 9.01 10.43
C GLU A 152 20.93 8.27 10.66
N ARG A 153 21.13 7.10 10.02
CA ARG A 153 22.41 6.39 10.04
C ARG A 153 23.52 7.25 9.45
N GLN A 154 23.30 7.87 8.31
CA GLN A 154 24.27 8.75 7.66
C GLN A 154 24.60 9.97 8.52
N LYS A 155 23.60 10.62 9.14
CA LYS A 155 23.83 11.73 10.08
C LYS A 155 24.70 11.31 11.25
N ALA A 156 24.37 10.19 11.90
CA ALA A 156 25.14 9.67 13.02
C ALA A 156 26.59 9.33 12.62
N THR A 157 26.80 8.73 11.44
CA THR A 157 28.17 8.46 10.95
C THR A 157 28.97 9.73 10.69
N LYS A 158 28.34 10.75 10.07
CA LYS A 158 28.97 12.05 9.82
C LYS A 158 29.30 12.79 11.12
N GLU A 159 28.41 12.73 12.11
CA GLU A 159 28.63 13.33 13.43
C GLU A 159 29.79 12.64 14.16
N LEU A 160 29.87 11.31 14.10
CA LEU A 160 30.97 10.55 14.70
C LEU A 160 32.31 10.87 14.03
N GLU A 161 32.33 10.95 12.69
CA GLU A 161 33.52 11.37 11.93
C GLU A 161 33.94 12.81 12.26
N ALA A 162 32.99 13.75 12.33
CA ALA A 162 33.26 15.13 12.71
C ALA A 162 33.81 15.24 14.14
N TRP A 163 33.24 14.50 15.09
CA TRP A 163 33.74 14.44 16.47
C TRP A 163 35.17 13.87 16.52
N LYS A 164 35.45 12.79 15.76
CA LYS A 164 36.79 12.21 15.67
C LYS A 164 37.81 13.19 15.11
N GLU A 165 37.42 13.99 14.12
CA GLU A 165 38.31 15.01 13.54
C GLU A 165 38.52 16.20 14.48
N GLN A 166 37.49 16.63 15.21
CA GLN A 166 37.62 17.63 16.27
C GLN A 166 38.60 17.17 17.36
N GLN A 167 38.54 15.90 17.78
CA GLN A 167 39.47 15.34 18.77
C GLN A 167 40.92 15.37 18.27
N LYS A 168 41.18 15.01 17.01
CA LYS A 168 42.53 15.12 16.43
C LYS A 168 43.01 16.56 16.37
N ASN A 169 42.16 17.48 15.92
CA ASN A 169 42.52 18.90 15.80
C ASN A 169 42.80 19.52 17.17
N ALA A 170 42.01 19.18 18.19
CA ALA A 170 42.25 19.59 19.57
C ALA A 170 43.61 19.08 20.09
N ALA A 171 43.93 17.80 19.87
CA ALA A 171 45.21 17.22 20.27
C ALA A 171 46.41 17.90 19.58
N VAL A 172 46.30 18.20 18.28
CA VAL A 172 47.33 18.92 17.52
C VAL A 172 47.51 20.36 18.04
N GLU A 173 46.41 21.04 18.39
CA GLU A 173 46.46 22.41 18.89
C GLU A 173 47.01 22.47 20.31
N GLU A 174 46.65 21.53 21.18
CA GLU A 174 47.27 21.37 22.51
C GLU A 174 48.78 21.13 22.39
N GLU A 175 49.22 20.30 21.45
CA GLU A 175 50.65 20.06 21.20
C GLU A 175 51.37 21.33 20.72
N LYS A 176 50.75 22.15 19.87
CA LYS A 176 51.30 23.46 19.46
C LYS A 176 51.40 24.42 20.63
N ILE A 177 50.35 24.56 21.43
CA ILE A 177 50.32 25.42 22.61
C ILE A 177 51.42 25.00 23.59
N GLU A 178 51.60 23.69 23.81
CA GLU A 178 52.65 23.18 24.69
C GLU A 178 54.05 23.51 24.15
N LYS A 179 54.27 23.40 22.84
CA LYS A 179 55.54 23.79 22.18
C LYS A 179 55.80 25.30 22.30
N GLU A 180 54.80 26.14 22.09
CA GLU A 180 54.93 27.60 22.22
C GLU A 180 55.20 28.03 23.67
N LEU A 181 54.54 27.41 24.65
CA LEU A 181 54.79 27.64 26.06
C LEU A 181 56.23 27.25 26.45
N LYS A 182 56.71 26.09 25.98
CA LYS A 182 58.11 25.66 26.18
C LYS A 182 59.09 26.66 25.56
N MET A 183 58.83 27.13 24.34
CA MET A 183 59.64 28.17 23.68
C MET A 183 59.62 29.51 24.42
N CYS A 184 58.47 29.94 24.96
CA CYS A 184 58.35 31.17 25.73
C CYS A 184 59.12 31.08 27.07
N GLN A 185 59.07 29.92 27.73
CA GLN A 185 59.84 29.67 28.95
C GLN A 185 61.35 29.68 28.70
N GLN A 186 61.81 29.07 27.60
CA GLN A 186 63.21 29.13 27.18
C GLN A 186 63.68 30.56 26.88
N LYS A 187 62.88 31.36 26.15
CA LYS A 187 63.18 32.77 25.90
C LYS A 187 63.28 33.58 27.21
N LYS A 188 62.37 33.36 28.15
CA LYS A 188 62.41 34.01 29.49
C LYS A 188 63.63 33.60 30.31
N GLN A 189 64.15 32.37 30.16
CA GLN A 189 65.40 31.94 30.80
C GLN A 189 66.60 32.63 30.18
N ILE A 190 66.69 32.68 28.85
CA ILE A 190 67.75 33.38 28.11
C ILE A 190 67.79 34.88 28.46
N GLU A 191 66.63 35.54 28.52
CA GLU A 191 66.54 36.96 28.86
C GLU A 191 66.98 37.26 30.31
N LYS A 192 66.69 36.35 31.25
CA LYS A 192 67.18 36.44 32.64
C LYS A 192 68.71 36.25 32.73
N GLU A 193 69.29 35.41 31.88
CA GLU A 193 70.75 35.24 31.79
C GLU A 193 71.44 36.48 31.16
N ILE A 194 70.80 37.12 30.18
CA ILE A 194 71.27 38.38 29.57
C ILE A 194 71.22 39.54 30.57
N LYS A 195 70.15 39.66 31.38
CA LYS A 195 70.08 40.67 32.45
C LYS A 195 71.14 40.47 33.55
N LYS A 196 71.41 39.22 33.95
CA LYS A 196 72.47 38.89 34.93
C LYS A 196 73.89 39.20 34.45
N SER A 197 74.11 39.30 33.15
CA SER A 197 75.42 39.63 32.57
C SER A 197 75.65 41.13 32.36
N GLN A 198 74.60 41.98 32.40
CA GLN A 198 74.74 43.44 32.35
C GLN A 198 75.00 44.12 33.71
N ASP A 199 74.62 43.51 34.83
CA ASP A 199 74.86 44.08 36.18
C ASP A 199 76.29 43.88 36.74
N LYS A 200 77.25 43.44 35.91
CA LYS A 200 78.65 43.18 36.34
C LYS A 200 79.68 44.12 35.70
N LYS A 201 79.44 45.43 35.70
CA LYS A 201 80.52 46.43 35.51
C LYS A 201 80.26 47.69 36.33
N THR A 202 80.67 47.71 37.61
CA THR A 202 81.24 48.89 38.31
C THR A 202 81.81 48.51 39.69
N THR A 203 83.14 48.52 39.75
CA THR A 203 84.10 48.98 40.79
C THR A 203 83.84 48.83 42.31
N ASN A 204 84.70 48.00 42.92
CA ASN A 204 85.47 48.07 44.17
C ASN A 204 85.06 48.92 45.42
N HIS A 205 85.27 48.22 46.56
CA HIS A 205 85.75 48.64 47.90
C HIS A 205 84.74 49.11 48.99
N ILE A 206 84.61 48.32 50.07
CA ILE A 206 85.05 48.63 51.47
C ILE A 206 84.64 47.52 52.47
N LYS A 207 85.66 46.97 53.15
CA LYS A 207 85.81 46.47 54.54
C LYS A 207 84.70 45.65 55.26
N SER A 208 85.10 44.42 55.63
CA SER A 208 85.14 43.81 56.99
C SER A 208 84.03 44.15 58.00
N MET A 209 83.35 43.12 58.54
CA MET A 209 83.48 42.70 59.96
C MET A 209 82.79 41.36 60.25
N LYS A 210 83.25 40.75 61.35
CA LYS A 210 83.14 39.38 61.87
C LYS A 210 81.71 38.89 62.19
N SER A 211 81.48 37.57 62.18
CA SER A 211 81.34 36.74 63.40
C SER A 211 80.55 35.43 63.18
N LYS A 212 81.22 34.29 63.42
CA LYS A 212 80.76 33.09 64.16
C LYS A 212 79.29 32.65 64.06
N ASN A 213 79.04 31.42 63.55
CA ASN A 213 78.87 30.19 64.36
C ASN A 213 78.02 29.09 63.69
N PHE A 214 78.52 27.86 63.81
CA PHE A 214 77.86 26.57 64.07
C PHE A 214 76.76 25.96 63.16
N THR A 215 77.04 24.68 62.89
CA THR A 215 76.13 23.50 62.89
C THR A 215 75.22 23.19 61.70
N LYS A 216 75.63 22.13 61.00
CA LYS A 216 74.97 20.81 60.98
C LYS A 216 73.49 20.79 60.52
N GLY A 217 73.31 20.34 59.28
CA GLY A 217 72.38 19.23 59.04
C GLY A 217 71.31 19.43 57.97
N LYS A 218 71.03 18.28 57.33
CA LYS A 218 69.78 17.86 56.68
C LYS A 218 69.66 18.16 55.18
N ASN A 219 70.05 17.13 54.42
CA ASN A 219 69.61 16.83 53.07
C ASN A 219 68.08 16.92 52.95
N ALA A 220 67.60 17.84 52.11
CA ALA A 220 66.25 17.76 51.56
C ALA A 220 66.30 16.89 50.30
N LYS A 221 65.55 15.78 50.33
CA LYS A 221 65.32 14.82 49.25
C LYS A 221 64.93 15.54 47.95
N ILE A 222 65.70 15.32 46.89
CA ILE A 222 65.23 15.44 45.51
C ILE A 222 64.42 14.16 45.23
N ILE A 223 63.12 14.33 44.96
CA ILE A 223 62.10 13.27 44.87
C ILE A 223 62.25 12.39 43.61
N PHE A 224 63.16 12.71 42.69
CA PHE A 224 63.39 11.91 41.48
C PHE A 224 64.88 11.80 41.16
N SER A 225 65.51 10.73 41.64
CA SER A 225 66.72 10.14 41.04
C SER A 225 67.08 8.84 41.75
N GLU A 226 66.22 7.82 41.65
CA GLU A 226 66.66 6.44 41.86
C GLU A 226 67.10 5.89 40.50
N LYS A 227 68.40 5.56 40.45
CA LYS A 227 69.07 4.96 39.30
C LYS A 227 68.46 3.59 39.03
N LEU A 228 68.29 3.33 37.74
CA LEU A 228 67.94 2.08 37.08
C LEU A 228 68.42 0.85 37.88
N LYS A 229 67.47 0.17 38.52
CA LYS A 229 67.62 -1.23 38.92
C LYS A 229 67.20 -2.08 37.74
N ASP A 230 68.04 -3.06 37.46
CA ASP A 230 67.93 -4.08 36.43
C ASP A 230 66.50 -4.54 36.18
N ASP A 231 66.24 -4.84 34.91
CA ASP A 231 64.99 -5.29 34.29
C ASP A 231 64.25 -6.36 35.12
N TYR A 232 63.45 -5.92 36.10
CA TYR A 232 62.47 -6.77 36.76
C TYR A 232 61.17 -6.69 35.99
N VAL A 233 61.09 -7.45 34.89
CA VAL A 233 59.79 -7.74 34.27
C VAL A 233 58.99 -8.52 35.32
N PRO A 234 57.84 -8.01 35.80
CA PRO A 234 57.03 -8.76 36.75
C PRO A 234 56.66 -10.10 36.11
N ALA A 235 56.80 -11.20 36.86
CA ALA A 235 56.46 -12.52 36.38
C ALA A 235 55.06 -12.49 35.74
N PRO A 236 54.86 -13.13 34.56
CA PRO A 236 53.55 -13.17 33.92
C PRO A 236 52.47 -13.59 34.93
N ARG A 237 51.39 -12.83 35.01
CA ARG A 237 50.26 -13.13 35.91
C ARG A 237 49.80 -14.57 35.64
N SER A 238 49.46 -15.33 36.67
CA SER A 238 48.97 -16.71 36.49
C SER A 238 47.78 -16.72 35.54
N THR A 239 47.79 -17.62 34.55
CA THR A 239 46.70 -17.74 33.58
C THR A 239 45.42 -18.17 34.29
N GLY A 240 44.41 -17.30 34.26
CA GLY A 240 43.06 -17.66 34.70
C GLY A 240 42.31 -18.30 33.56
N ASN A 241 41.77 -19.51 33.77
CA ASN A 241 40.86 -20.13 32.80
C ASN A 241 39.45 -19.60 33.04
N ILE A 242 39.01 -18.66 32.20
CA ILE A 242 37.62 -18.20 32.19
C ILE A 242 36.80 -19.27 31.50
N LYS A 243 35.98 -19.99 32.27
CA LYS A 243 34.96 -20.89 31.70
C LYS A 243 33.86 -20.03 31.08
N ILE A 244 33.98 -19.77 29.79
CA ILE A 244 32.92 -19.16 28.99
C ILE A 244 31.92 -20.27 28.67
N GLN A 245 30.74 -20.20 29.26
CA GLN A 245 29.59 -20.96 28.77
C GLN A 245 28.87 -20.09 27.76
N PHE A 246 29.05 -20.41 26.48
CA PHE A 246 28.22 -19.80 25.44
C PHE A 246 26.80 -20.33 25.58
N THR A 247 25.83 -19.43 25.61
CA THR A 247 24.42 -19.79 25.42
C THR A 247 24.32 -20.53 24.09
N PRO A 248 23.71 -21.72 24.04
CA PRO A 248 23.63 -22.50 22.81
C PRO A 248 22.98 -21.65 21.73
N ARG A 249 23.76 -21.40 20.68
CA ARG A 249 23.35 -20.62 19.51
C ARG A 249 22.29 -21.44 18.77
N VAL A 250 21.06 -20.94 18.72
CA VAL A 250 19.91 -21.71 18.22
C VAL A 250 19.94 -21.89 16.70
N PHE A 251 20.86 -21.24 15.97
CA PHE A 251 20.88 -21.34 14.50
C PHE A 251 22.30 -21.48 13.91
N PRO A 252 22.58 -22.58 13.17
CA PRO A 252 23.86 -22.81 12.50
C PRO A 252 24.02 -22.09 11.15
N THR A 253 22.96 -21.50 10.59
CA THR A 253 22.96 -21.00 9.22
C THR A 253 22.66 -19.50 9.19
N ALA A 254 23.52 -18.69 8.56
CA ALA A 254 23.19 -17.30 8.26
C ALA A 254 22.24 -17.25 7.05
N LEU A 255 20.99 -17.68 7.24
CA LEU A 255 19.95 -17.68 6.21
C LEU A 255 18.66 -17.13 6.82
N ARG A 256 18.34 -15.87 6.46
CA ARG A 256 16.97 -15.32 6.37
C ARG A 256 16.00 -15.50 7.54
N GLU A 257 16.44 -15.78 8.76
CA GLU A 257 15.53 -15.88 9.91
C GLU A 257 15.10 -14.53 10.49
N SER A 258 15.86 -13.46 10.22
CA SER A 258 15.52 -12.13 10.75
C SER A 258 14.23 -11.54 10.17
N GLN A 259 13.69 -12.10 9.09
CA GLN A 259 12.48 -11.60 8.43
C GLN A 259 11.34 -12.63 8.41
N VAL A 260 11.48 -13.82 9.01
CA VAL A 260 10.40 -14.83 9.01
C VAL A 260 9.19 -14.32 9.78
N ALA A 261 9.39 -13.73 10.97
CA ALA A 261 8.29 -13.16 11.74
C ALA A 261 7.61 -11.99 10.99
N GLU A 262 8.39 -11.13 10.33
CA GLU A 262 7.86 -10.04 9.49
C GLU A 262 7.12 -10.57 8.25
N GLU A 263 7.61 -11.65 7.62
CA GLU A 263 7.00 -12.29 6.45
C GLU A 263 5.72 -13.04 6.84
N GLU A 264 5.70 -13.74 7.98
CA GLU A 264 4.51 -14.36 8.56
C GLU A 264 3.48 -13.33 9.00
N GLU A 265 3.87 -12.26 9.68
CA GLU A 265 2.98 -11.15 10.02
C GLU A 265 2.40 -10.48 8.78
N TRP A 266 3.21 -10.32 7.73
CA TRP A 266 2.76 -9.78 6.46
C TRP A 266 1.76 -10.71 5.76
N LEU A 267 2.03 -12.01 5.72
CA LEU A 267 1.10 -13.02 5.21
C LEU A 267 -0.18 -13.08 6.05
N HIS A 268 -0.08 -12.93 7.36
CA HIS A 268 -1.22 -12.93 8.28
C HIS A 268 -2.07 -11.68 8.13
N LYS A 269 -1.47 -10.48 8.01
CA LYS A 269 -2.18 -9.22 7.69
C LYS A 269 -2.84 -9.27 6.32
N GLN A 270 -2.19 -9.86 5.32
CA GLN A 270 -2.78 -10.11 4.00
C GLN A 270 -3.97 -11.08 4.09
N ALA A 271 -3.84 -12.16 4.85
CA ALA A 271 -4.92 -13.12 5.06
C ALA A 271 -6.09 -12.52 5.85
N GLU A 272 -5.81 -11.69 6.85
CA GLU A 272 -6.80 -10.98 7.66
C GLU A 272 -7.51 -9.90 6.84
N ALA A 273 -6.79 -9.08 6.05
CA ALA A 273 -7.40 -8.13 5.12
C ALA A 273 -8.30 -8.84 4.10
N ARG A 274 -7.88 -10.00 3.59
CA ARG A 274 -8.73 -10.85 2.73
C ARG A 274 -9.92 -11.44 3.47
N ARG A 275 -9.80 -11.75 4.77
CA ARG A 275 -10.95 -12.17 5.59
C ARG A 275 -11.92 -11.01 5.80
N ILE A 276 -11.45 -9.82 6.17
CA ILE A 276 -12.30 -8.64 6.40
C ILE A 276 -13.04 -8.22 5.12
N MET A 277 -12.40 -8.32 3.96
CA MET A 277 -13.05 -8.09 2.66
C MET A 277 -14.10 -9.16 2.29
N ASN A 278 -13.94 -10.39 2.80
CA ASN A 278 -14.85 -11.52 2.52
C ASN A 278 -15.88 -11.76 3.64
N GLU A 279 -15.66 -11.25 4.84
CA GLU A 279 -16.60 -11.31 5.96
C GLU A 279 -17.70 -10.30 5.68
N ASP A 280 -18.90 -10.81 5.41
CA ASP A 280 -20.12 -10.03 5.25
C ASP A 280 -20.34 -9.18 6.51
N ILE A 281 -19.93 -7.92 6.44
CA ILE A 281 -20.25 -6.91 7.45
C ILE A 281 -21.78 -6.79 7.47
N PRO A 282 -22.45 -7.13 8.60
CA PRO A 282 -23.91 -7.16 8.66
C PRO A 282 -24.57 -5.83 8.29
N GLU A 283 -23.90 -4.70 8.53
CA GLU A 283 -24.38 -3.37 8.16
C GLU A 283 -24.32 -3.05 6.64
N LEU A 284 -23.66 -3.88 5.82
CA LEU A 284 -23.46 -3.64 4.37
C LEU A 284 -24.23 -4.64 3.48
N HIS A 285 -25.19 -5.38 4.03
CA HIS A 285 -25.99 -6.35 3.26
C HIS A 285 -26.87 -5.68 2.18
N ASP A 286 -27.22 -4.40 2.36
CA ASP A 286 -28.03 -3.65 1.40
C ASP A 286 -27.24 -3.14 0.19
N LEU A 287 -25.90 -3.19 0.23
CA LEU A 287 -25.01 -2.71 -0.82
C LEU A 287 -24.69 -3.82 -1.83
N LYS A 288 -24.66 -3.45 -3.10
CA LYS A 288 -24.24 -4.37 -4.17
C LYS A 288 -22.76 -4.72 -4.05
N GLU A 289 -22.34 -5.87 -4.59
CA GLU A 289 -20.94 -6.31 -4.56
C GLU A 289 -19.98 -5.26 -5.15
N GLU A 290 -20.41 -4.50 -6.15
CA GLU A 290 -19.62 -3.43 -6.74
C GLU A 290 -19.46 -2.22 -5.79
N GLU A 291 -20.48 -1.94 -4.95
CA GLU A 291 -20.49 -0.82 -4.00
C GLU A 291 -19.67 -1.11 -2.73
N LYS A 292 -19.39 -2.39 -2.46
CA LYS A 292 -18.48 -2.82 -1.39
C LYS A 292 -17.00 -2.61 -1.77
N ASN A 293 -16.68 -2.36 -3.04
CA ASN A 293 -15.31 -2.14 -3.50
C ASN A 293 -14.85 -0.69 -3.21
N PRO A 294 -13.79 -0.48 -2.39
CA PRO A 294 -13.31 0.86 -2.06
C PRO A 294 -12.78 1.65 -3.26
N GLU A 295 -12.25 1.00 -4.31
CA GLU A 295 -11.79 1.71 -5.50
C GLU A 295 -12.97 2.13 -6.38
N TRP A 296 -14.03 1.32 -6.47
CA TRP A 296 -15.27 1.72 -7.14
C TRP A 296 -15.87 2.98 -6.49
N LEU A 297 -15.88 3.03 -5.15
CA LEU A 297 -16.31 4.20 -4.38
C LEU A 297 -15.43 5.42 -4.66
N LYS A 298 -14.11 5.22 -4.70
CA LYS A 298 -13.14 6.27 -5.00
C LYS A 298 -13.31 6.81 -6.42
N ASP A 299 -13.51 5.96 -7.42
CA ASP A 299 -13.75 6.37 -8.81
C ASP A 299 -15.07 7.10 -8.99
N LYS A 300 -16.14 6.69 -8.28
CA LYS A 300 -17.40 7.44 -8.24
C LYS A 300 -17.27 8.78 -7.50
N GLY A 301 -16.37 8.89 -6.53
CA GLY A 301 -16.10 10.11 -5.77
C GLY A 301 -15.18 11.12 -6.49
N LYS A 302 -14.26 10.66 -7.35
CA LYS A 302 -13.31 11.52 -8.09
C LYS A 302 -14.00 12.68 -8.84
N PRO A 303 -15.08 12.47 -9.63
CA PRO A 303 -15.78 13.56 -10.32
C PRO A 303 -16.25 14.69 -9.40
N TRP A 304 -16.71 14.34 -8.19
CA TRP A 304 -17.19 15.31 -7.20
C TRP A 304 -16.04 16.14 -6.62
N ASN A 305 -14.88 15.52 -6.38
CA ASN A 305 -13.68 16.25 -5.94
C ASN A 305 -13.16 17.21 -7.01
N TYR A 306 -13.17 16.83 -8.29
CA TYR A 306 -12.76 17.73 -9.37
C TYR A 306 -13.72 18.92 -9.53
N LEU A 307 -15.03 18.68 -9.39
CA LEU A 307 -16.03 19.76 -9.43
C LEU A 307 -15.92 20.69 -8.22
N TYR A 308 -15.68 20.17 -7.02
CA TYR A 308 -15.46 20.96 -5.82
C TYR A 308 -14.19 21.81 -5.95
N HIS A 309 -13.11 21.23 -6.45
CA HIS A 309 -11.85 21.94 -6.66
C HIS A 309 -11.98 23.01 -7.76
N MET A 310 -12.75 22.76 -8.83
CA MET A 310 -13.06 23.76 -9.87
C MET A 310 -13.91 24.91 -9.32
N LEU A 311 -14.97 24.62 -8.56
CA LEU A 311 -15.81 25.63 -7.92
C LEU A 311 -15.02 26.51 -6.94
N GLN A 312 -14.14 25.90 -6.16
CA GLN A 312 -13.29 26.62 -5.20
C GLN A 312 -12.21 27.47 -5.90
N THR A 313 -11.70 27.04 -7.06
CA THR A 313 -10.81 27.89 -7.88
C THR A 313 -11.55 29.03 -8.58
N MET A 314 -12.83 28.85 -8.96
CA MET A 314 -13.62 29.92 -9.57
C MET A 314 -14.03 31.00 -8.55
N GLN A 315 -14.31 30.64 -7.30
CA GLN A 315 -14.62 31.61 -6.23
C GLN A 315 -13.41 32.42 -5.73
N MET A 316 -12.18 32.02 -6.06
CA MET A 316 -10.97 32.79 -5.72
C MET A 316 -10.49 33.72 -6.85
N GLN A 317 -11.24 33.82 -7.95
CA GLN A 317 -10.93 34.70 -9.09
C GLN A 317 -11.89 35.89 -9.25
N GLU A 318 -12.87 36.06 -8.35
CA GLU A 318 -13.67 37.30 -8.19
C GLU A 318 -13.17 38.13 -7.00
#